data_AF-A0A9D4YI08-F1
#
_entry.id   AF-A0A9D4YI08-F1
#
_cell.length_a   1.000
_cell.length_b   1.000
_cell.length_c   1.000
_cell.angle_alpha   90.00
_cell.angle_beta   90.00
_cell.angle_gamma   90.00
#
_symmetry.space_group_name_H-M   'P 1'
#
loop_
_entity.id
_entity.type
_entity.pdbx_description
1 polymer ?
#
loop_
_entity_poly.entity_id
_entity_poly.type
_entity_poly.pdbx_seq_one_letter_code
_entity_poly.pdbx_strand_id
1 'polypeptide(L)'
;KVWLDRGSGKLCLAISANKGLSITGVDDRRYWNHILTEESRFSTVAYLQHTWWFEVEGEVDFPFPAGTYSLFFRVHLGRAHKRFGRRVCNTEHVHGWDKKPVQFQLWTSDGQYVASQCFLKGTGNWTFYHAGDFTVVDGNSSTKVKFSMTQIDCTHTKGRKKLYIMSVSSMYRT
;
A
#
# COMPACT_ATOMS: atom_id res chain seq x y z
N LYS A 1 -3.20 -3.33 -12.75
CA LYS A 1 -2.88 -2.39 -13.87
C LYS A 1 -1.38 -2.45 -14.11
N VAL A 2 -0.94 -2.71 -15.33
CA VAL A 2 0.49 -2.73 -15.71
C VAL A 2 0.77 -1.54 -16.65
N TRP A 3 1.96 -0.96 -16.56
CA TRP A 3 2.47 0.03 -17.52
C TRP A 3 4.01 0.00 -17.55
N LEU A 4 4.60 0.60 -18.57
CA LEU A 4 6.01 0.98 -18.57
C LEU A 4 6.13 2.43 -18.07
N ASP A 5 7.02 2.69 -17.12
CA ASP A 5 7.30 4.07 -16.72
C ASP A 5 7.93 4.87 -17.87
N ARG A 6 7.51 6.13 -18.03
CA ARG A 6 7.93 6.98 -19.16
C ARG A 6 9.34 7.56 -19.01
N GLY A 7 9.85 7.70 -17.80
CA GLY A 7 11.19 8.22 -17.53
C GLY A 7 12.25 7.13 -17.55
N SER A 8 11.96 5.97 -16.93
CA SER A 8 12.93 4.88 -16.83
C SER A 8 12.74 3.74 -17.83
N GLY A 9 11.61 3.69 -18.56
CA GLY A 9 11.27 2.57 -19.46
C GLY A 9 10.99 1.24 -18.75
N LYS A 10 10.91 1.23 -17.41
CA LYS A 10 10.85 0.00 -16.60
C LYS A 10 9.40 -0.44 -16.34
N LEU A 11 9.20 -1.74 -16.14
CA LEU A 11 7.90 -2.32 -15.86
C LEU A 11 7.40 -1.92 -14.46
N CYS A 12 6.14 -1.48 -14.40
CA CYS A 12 5.44 -1.14 -13.16
C CYS A 12 4.07 -1.82 -13.12
N LEU A 13 3.74 -2.41 -11.97
CA LEU A 13 2.46 -3.07 -11.70
C LEU A 13 1.79 -2.40 -10.49
N ALA A 14 0.57 -1.91 -10.65
CA ALA A 14 -0.28 -1.45 -9.56
C ALA A 14 -1.47 -2.39 -9.30
N ILE A 15 -1.67 -2.73 -8.03
CA ILE A 15 -2.86 -3.41 -7.52
C ILE A 15 -3.71 -2.40 -6.76
N SER A 16 -5.01 -2.65 -6.63
CA SER A 16 -5.94 -1.77 -5.93
C SER A 16 -6.60 -2.47 -4.74
N ALA A 17 -6.70 -1.74 -3.63
CA ALA A 17 -7.43 -2.09 -2.41
C ALA A 17 -8.87 -2.61 -2.59
N ASN A 18 -9.50 -2.46 -3.76
CA ASN A 18 -10.86 -2.91 -4.03
C ASN A 18 -10.96 -4.12 -4.99
N LYS A 19 -9.83 -4.68 -5.46
CA LYS A 19 -9.82 -5.78 -6.47
C LYS A 19 -8.66 -6.78 -6.39
N GLY A 20 -7.72 -6.64 -5.46
CA GLY A 20 -6.58 -7.56 -5.38
C GLY A 20 -5.79 -7.50 -4.08
N LEU A 21 -6.43 -7.04 -2.99
CA LEU A 21 -5.90 -7.05 -1.64
C LEU A 21 -6.98 -7.55 -0.69
N SER A 22 -6.60 -8.36 0.30
CA SER A 22 -7.46 -8.77 1.41
C SER A 22 -7.26 -7.79 2.56
N ILE A 23 -8.26 -6.96 2.84
CA ILE A 23 -8.20 -5.94 3.92
C ILE A 23 -9.05 -6.45 5.08
N THR A 24 -8.43 -6.68 6.25
CA THR A 24 -9.13 -7.33 7.36
C THR A 24 -10.23 -6.43 7.92
N GLY A 25 -11.47 -6.94 7.89
CA GLY A 25 -12.68 -6.25 8.32
C GLY A 25 -13.25 -5.21 7.34
N VAL A 26 -12.82 -5.18 6.07
CA VAL A 26 -13.20 -4.14 5.09
C VAL A 26 -14.71 -3.93 4.88
N ASP A 27 -15.52 -4.97 5.09
CA ASP A 27 -16.98 -4.90 4.99
C ASP A 27 -17.66 -4.20 6.19
N ASP A 28 -16.96 -4.04 7.32
CA ASP A 28 -17.50 -3.34 8.49
C ASP A 28 -17.50 -1.83 8.28
N ARG A 29 -18.66 -1.32 7.84
CA ARG A 29 -18.88 0.08 7.48
C ARG A 29 -18.64 1.08 8.63
N ARG A 30 -18.55 0.62 9.88
CA ARG A 30 -18.18 1.42 11.06
C ARG A 30 -16.71 1.85 10.99
N TYR A 31 -15.85 0.96 10.51
CA TYR A 31 -14.40 1.14 10.44
C TYR A 31 -13.93 1.42 9.02
N TRP A 32 -14.54 0.81 8.00
CA TRP A 32 -14.07 0.83 6.61
C TRP A 32 -15.11 1.42 5.67
N ASN A 33 -14.68 2.22 4.70
CA ASN A 33 -15.55 2.85 3.70
C ASN A 33 -14.82 2.86 2.35
N HIS A 34 -15.56 2.74 1.25
CA HIS A 34 -15.00 2.94 -0.09
C HIS A 34 -15.31 4.36 -0.57
N ILE A 35 -14.28 5.14 -0.88
CA ILE A 35 -14.42 6.54 -1.29
C ILE A 35 -13.92 6.75 -2.72
N LEU A 36 -14.51 7.72 -3.42
CA LEU A 36 -14.01 8.18 -4.71
C LEU A 36 -12.80 9.12 -4.54
N THR A 37 -11.87 9.08 -5.49
CA THR A 37 -10.76 10.04 -5.56
C THR A 37 -10.22 10.23 -6.98
N GLU A 38 -9.65 11.40 -7.21
CA GLU A 38 -8.82 11.71 -8.39
C GLU A 38 -7.32 11.57 -8.09
N GLU A 39 -6.91 11.45 -6.81
CA GLU A 39 -5.49 11.46 -6.41
C GLU A 39 -4.76 10.12 -6.65
N SER A 40 -5.43 9.16 -7.30
CA SER A 40 -5.02 7.75 -7.42
C SER A 40 -5.15 7.27 -8.87
N ARG A 41 -4.39 6.22 -9.25
CA ARG A 41 -4.58 5.51 -10.53
C ARG A 41 -5.88 4.68 -10.59
N PHE A 42 -6.62 4.62 -9.48
CA PHE A 42 -7.91 3.94 -9.31
C PHE A 42 -8.93 4.91 -8.71
N SER A 43 -10.13 4.95 -9.28
CA SER A 43 -11.21 5.87 -8.89
C SER A 43 -11.76 5.61 -7.48
N THR A 44 -11.82 4.34 -7.06
CA THR A 44 -12.41 3.90 -5.77
C THR A 44 -11.37 3.23 -4.89
N VAL A 45 -11.32 3.61 -3.61
CA VAL A 45 -10.24 3.24 -2.66
C VAL A 45 -10.75 3.12 -1.23
N ALA A 46 -10.02 2.40 -0.36
CA ALA A 46 -10.43 2.14 1.02
C ALA A 46 -10.09 3.29 1.99
N TYR A 47 -10.98 3.53 2.94
CA TYR A 47 -10.93 4.59 3.96
C TYR A 47 -11.22 3.99 5.34
N LEU A 48 -10.23 4.06 6.23
CA LEU A 48 -10.25 3.51 7.57
C LEU A 48 -10.62 4.62 8.57
N GLN A 49 -11.86 4.66 9.01
CA GLN A 49 -12.38 5.65 9.95
C GLN A 49 -11.77 5.54 11.35
N HIS A 50 -11.55 4.31 11.83
CA HIS A 50 -11.11 4.05 13.19
C HIS A 50 -10.65 2.60 13.31
N THR A 51 -9.61 2.33 14.10
CA THR A 51 -9.27 0.98 14.58
C THR A 51 -8.18 1.03 15.65
N TRP A 52 -7.90 -0.08 16.32
CA TRP A 52 -6.71 -0.29 17.15
C TRP A 52 -5.63 -1.10 16.38
N TRP A 53 -6.02 -2.04 15.53
CA TRP A 53 -5.11 -2.80 14.65
C TRP A 53 -5.57 -2.73 13.18
N PHE A 54 -4.64 -2.96 12.26
CA PHE A 54 -5.02 -3.26 10.88
C PHE A 54 -4.06 -4.28 10.28
N GLU A 55 -4.55 -4.95 9.25
CA GLU A 55 -3.84 -5.92 8.45
C GLU A 55 -4.36 -5.81 7.02
N VAL A 56 -3.43 -5.83 6.06
CA VAL A 56 -3.76 -6.02 4.64
C VAL A 56 -2.77 -6.94 4.00
N GLU A 57 -3.28 -7.93 3.29
CA GLU A 57 -2.52 -8.86 2.49
C GLU A 57 -2.77 -8.64 0.99
N GLY A 58 -1.84 -9.11 0.16
CA GLY A 58 -1.99 -9.17 -1.28
C GLY A 58 -1.20 -10.33 -1.87
N GLU A 59 -1.72 -10.87 -2.96
CA GLU A 59 -1.03 -11.83 -3.80
C GLU A 59 -1.09 -11.35 -5.24
N VAL A 60 -0.02 -11.55 -6.00
CA VAL A 60 -0.04 -11.43 -7.45
C VAL A 60 0.80 -12.51 -8.09
N ASP A 61 0.30 -13.03 -9.20
CA ASP A 61 0.98 -14.01 -10.05
C ASP A 61 1.19 -13.34 -11.40
N PHE A 62 2.45 -13.19 -11.83
CA PHE A 62 2.78 -12.42 -13.03
C PHE A 62 4.10 -12.87 -13.67
N PRO A 63 4.17 -13.00 -15.02
CA PRO A 63 5.41 -13.25 -15.76
C PRO A 63 6.26 -11.97 -15.80
N PHE A 64 7.01 -11.74 -14.73
CA PHE A 64 7.94 -10.62 -14.66
C PHE A 64 9.23 -10.96 -15.43
N PRO A 65 9.76 -10.07 -16.28
CA PRO A 65 11.12 -10.19 -16.80
C PRO A 65 12.17 -10.34 -15.67
N ALA A 66 13.30 -10.97 -15.96
CA ALA A 66 14.39 -11.12 -14.99
C ALA A 66 14.97 -9.76 -14.54
N GLY A 67 15.29 -9.62 -13.24
CA GLY A 67 15.77 -8.38 -12.62
C GLY A 67 15.37 -8.23 -11.16
N THR A 68 15.66 -7.07 -10.54
CA THR A 68 15.38 -6.80 -9.11
C THR A 68 14.32 -5.71 -8.92
N TYR A 69 13.36 -5.97 -8.03
CA TYR A 69 12.11 -5.23 -7.89
C TYR A 69 11.82 -4.85 -6.44
N SER A 70 11.49 -3.58 -6.23
CA SER A 70 11.11 -3.06 -4.92
C SER A 70 9.59 -2.99 -4.77
N LEU A 71 9.06 -3.56 -3.68
CA LEU A 71 7.65 -3.43 -3.31
C LEU A 71 7.44 -2.16 -2.47
N PHE A 72 6.49 -1.32 -2.88
CA PHE A 72 6.05 -0.16 -2.11
C PHE A 72 4.54 -0.18 -1.83
N PHE A 73 4.16 0.13 -0.59
CA PHE A 73 2.78 0.44 -0.20
C PHE A 73 2.60 1.96 -0.22
N ARG A 74 1.76 2.50 -1.12
CA ARG A 74 1.44 3.93 -1.14
C ARG A 74 0.19 4.26 -0.30
N VAL A 75 0.41 4.93 0.84
CA VAL A 75 -0.60 5.25 1.88
C VAL A 75 -0.79 6.79 2.01
N HIS A 76 -1.91 7.26 2.60
CA HIS A 76 -2.19 8.68 2.85
C HIS A 76 -2.81 8.89 4.25
N LEU A 77 -2.18 9.71 5.10
CA LEU A 77 -2.67 9.95 6.46
C LEU A 77 -3.52 11.23 6.52
N GLY A 78 -4.85 11.07 6.54
CA GLY A 78 -5.84 12.14 6.68
C GLY A 78 -6.97 12.11 5.63
N ARG A 79 -7.83 13.13 5.60
CA ARG A 79 -8.94 13.25 4.64
C ARG A 79 -8.73 14.42 3.66
N ALA A 80 -8.04 14.12 2.55
CA ALA A 80 -7.94 15.06 1.42
C ALA A 80 -9.30 15.24 0.70
N HIS A 81 -9.63 16.50 0.39
CA HIS A 81 -10.82 16.97 -0.31
C HIS A 81 -10.50 18.24 -1.14
N LYS A 82 -11.38 18.63 -2.06
CA LYS A 82 -11.28 19.94 -2.77
C LYS A 82 -12.11 20.99 -2.03
N ARG A 83 -11.59 22.21 -1.87
CA ARG A 83 -12.32 23.39 -1.37
C ARG A 83 -11.94 24.59 -2.22
N PHE A 84 -12.91 25.22 -2.88
CA PHE A 84 -12.71 26.32 -3.85
C PHE A 84 -11.62 25.98 -4.90
N GLY A 85 -11.71 24.79 -5.52
CA GLY A 85 -10.74 24.28 -6.50
C GLY A 85 -9.39 23.83 -5.91
N ARG A 86 -8.98 24.33 -4.74
CA ARG A 86 -7.72 23.99 -4.09
C ARG A 86 -7.82 22.64 -3.36
N ARG A 87 -6.72 21.88 -3.35
CA ARG A 87 -6.57 20.66 -2.55
C ARG A 87 -6.36 21.03 -1.08
N VAL A 88 -7.18 20.49 -0.19
CA VAL A 88 -7.08 20.66 1.26
C VAL A 88 -7.12 19.28 1.92
N CYS A 89 -6.38 19.08 3.02
CA CYS A 89 -6.50 17.86 3.81
C CYS A 89 -6.79 18.18 5.28
N ASN A 90 -7.83 17.55 5.83
CA ASN A 90 -8.03 17.50 7.27
C ASN A 90 -7.11 16.40 7.86
N THR A 91 -6.34 16.75 8.88
CA THR A 91 -5.42 15.85 9.60
C THR A 91 -5.68 15.81 11.11
N GLU A 92 -6.68 16.56 11.61
CA GLU A 92 -7.05 16.69 13.04
C GLU A 92 -7.30 15.33 13.70
N HIS A 93 -7.85 14.38 12.93
CA HIS A 93 -8.21 13.05 13.39
C HIS A 93 -7.12 12.00 13.16
N VAL A 94 -5.88 12.38 12.85
CA VAL A 94 -4.77 11.44 12.59
C VAL A 94 -3.88 11.31 13.83
N HIS A 95 -4.09 10.24 14.60
CA HIS A 95 -3.36 9.92 15.82
C HIS A 95 -3.17 8.40 16.00
N GLY A 96 -2.16 7.99 16.78
CA GLY A 96 -1.88 6.58 17.11
C GLY A 96 -1.03 5.83 16.08
N TRP A 97 -0.72 6.45 14.93
CA TRP A 97 0.03 5.85 13.83
C TRP A 97 1.56 5.92 14.01
N ASP A 98 1.99 6.74 14.96
CA ASP A 98 3.35 6.99 15.40
C ASP A 98 3.80 6.11 16.58
N LYS A 99 2.88 5.37 17.22
CA LYS A 99 3.13 4.66 18.49
C LYS A 99 3.84 3.31 18.36
N LYS A 100 3.64 2.63 17.23
CA LYS A 100 4.35 1.39 16.86
C LYS A 100 4.74 1.43 15.38
N PRO A 101 5.84 0.79 14.97
CA PRO A 101 6.10 0.60 13.55
C PRO A 101 5.00 -0.27 12.92
N VAL A 102 4.73 -0.03 11.64
CA VAL A 102 4.02 -0.98 10.78
C VAL A 102 5.02 -2.02 10.30
N GLN A 103 4.62 -3.29 10.34
CA GLN A 103 5.39 -4.40 9.78
C GLN A 103 4.94 -4.66 8.35
N PHE A 104 5.93 -4.87 7.48
CA PHE A 104 5.76 -5.23 6.09
C PHE A 104 6.45 -6.57 5.86
N GLN A 105 5.83 -7.45 5.08
CA GLN A 105 6.41 -8.74 4.72
C GLN A 105 6.19 -9.03 3.24
N LEU A 106 7.08 -9.82 2.67
CA LEU A 106 7.17 -10.16 1.26
C LEU A 106 7.65 -11.61 1.14
N TRP A 107 6.97 -12.43 0.34
CA TRP A 107 7.34 -13.81 0.01
C TRP A 107 7.20 -14.05 -1.49
N THR A 108 8.05 -14.89 -2.06
CA THR A 108 7.97 -15.29 -3.48
C THR A 108 7.88 -16.81 -3.63
N SER A 109 7.40 -17.27 -4.80
CA SER A 109 7.26 -18.71 -5.12
C SER A 109 8.57 -19.50 -5.18
N ASP A 110 9.70 -18.83 -5.41
CA ASP A 110 11.05 -19.40 -5.36
C ASP A 110 11.69 -19.35 -3.95
N GLY A 111 10.93 -18.90 -2.94
CA GLY A 111 11.30 -19.01 -1.53
C GLY A 111 12.03 -17.81 -0.92
N GLN A 112 12.15 -16.68 -1.62
CA GLN A 112 12.67 -15.46 -1.01
C GLN A 112 11.68 -14.95 0.04
N TYR A 113 12.21 -14.42 1.15
CA TYR A 113 11.43 -13.78 2.20
C TYR A 113 12.14 -12.49 2.65
N VAL A 114 11.38 -11.40 2.72
CA VAL A 114 11.84 -10.13 3.30
C VAL A 114 10.80 -9.61 4.27
N ALA A 115 11.26 -9.09 5.41
CA ALA A 115 10.44 -8.35 6.35
C ALA A 115 11.12 -7.03 6.70
N SER A 116 10.33 -5.98 6.84
CA SER A 116 10.78 -4.66 7.28
C SER A 116 9.78 -4.00 8.21
N GLN A 117 10.21 -2.99 8.94
CA GLN A 117 9.36 -2.23 9.86
C GLN A 117 9.64 -0.74 9.75
N CYS A 118 8.60 0.08 9.63
CA CYS A 118 8.74 1.54 9.72
C CYS A 118 7.48 2.23 10.27
N PHE A 119 7.67 3.42 10.85
CA PHE A 119 6.57 4.26 11.30
C PHE A 119 5.94 5.02 10.13
N LEU A 120 4.61 5.15 10.10
CA LEU A 120 3.92 5.90 9.06
C LEU A 120 4.10 7.42 9.29
N LYS A 121 5.01 8.03 8.54
CA LYS A 121 5.39 9.45 8.64
C LYS A 121 4.88 10.25 7.44
N GLY A 122 4.42 11.47 7.70
CA GLY A 122 3.88 12.40 6.69
C GLY A 122 2.35 12.37 6.64
N THR A 123 1.72 13.41 7.18
CA THR A 123 0.27 13.62 7.14
C THR A 123 -0.11 14.55 5.99
N GLY A 124 -1.38 14.55 5.58
CA GLY A 124 -1.91 15.41 4.52
C GLY A 124 -1.55 15.00 3.09
N ASN A 125 -0.45 14.27 2.93
CA ASN A 125 0.12 13.87 1.65
C ASN A 125 0.22 12.35 1.47
N TRP A 126 0.61 11.96 0.27
CA TRP A 126 0.77 10.58 -0.15
C TRP A 126 2.23 10.17 -0.01
N THR A 127 2.48 9.12 0.76
CA THR A 127 3.83 8.59 1.00
C THR A 127 3.91 7.16 0.47
N PHE A 128 5.01 6.83 -0.22
CA PHE A 128 5.37 5.45 -0.54
C PHE A 128 6.21 4.88 0.61
N TYR A 129 5.84 3.72 1.11
CA TYR A 129 6.57 2.97 2.13
C TYR A 129 7.16 1.72 1.49
N HIS A 130 8.48 1.58 1.55
CA HIS A 130 9.18 0.39 1.08
C HIS A 130 8.87 -0.79 2.01
N ALA A 131 8.61 -1.95 1.43
CA ALA A 131 8.33 -3.18 2.17
C ALA A 131 9.49 -4.18 2.11
N GLY A 132 10.22 -4.19 0.99
CA GLY A 132 11.29 -5.12 0.69
C GLY A 132 11.53 -5.23 -0.81
N ASP A 133 12.61 -5.91 -1.17
CA ASP A 133 13.03 -6.16 -2.54
C ASP A 133 13.03 -7.67 -2.84
N PHE A 134 12.79 -8.05 -4.08
CA PHE A 134 12.93 -9.43 -4.57
C PHE A 134 13.56 -9.45 -5.95
N THR A 135 14.20 -10.56 -6.32
CA THR A 135 14.82 -10.74 -7.64
C THR A 135 14.11 -11.84 -8.41
N VAL A 136 13.85 -11.63 -9.70
CA VAL A 136 13.32 -12.66 -10.60
C VAL A 136 14.48 -13.15 -11.46
N VAL A 137 14.78 -14.45 -11.38
CA VAL A 137 15.92 -15.07 -12.09
C VAL A 137 15.49 -15.61 -13.45
N ASP A 138 14.43 -16.42 -13.49
CA ASP A 138 13.79 -16.85 -14.73
C ASP A 138 12.65 -15.88 -15.09
N GLY A 139 12.76 -15.23 -16.25
CA GLY A 139 11.72 -14.34 -16.78
C GLY A 139 10.68 -15.03 -17.67
N ASN A 140 10.75 -16.36 -17.84
CA ASN A 140 9.84 -17.13 -18.70
C ASN A 140 8.66 -17.74 -17.92
N SER A 141 8.82 -17.98 -16.62
CA SER A 141 7.76 -18.43 -15.71
C SER A 141 7.09 -17.24 -14.97
N SER A 142 5.92 -17.48 -14.37
CA SER A 142 5.28 -16.48 -13.52
C SER A 142 5.83 -16.55 -12.09
N THR A 143 6.22 -15.41 -11.54
CA THR A 143 6.57 -15.31 -10.12
C THR A 143 5.31 -14.96 -9.34
N LYS A 144 4.93 -15.83 -8.41
CA LYS A 144 3.89 -15.53 -7.42
C LYS A 144 4.54 -14.77 -6.26
N VAL A 145 4.02 -13.58 -5.98
CA VAL A 145 4.50 -12.67 -4.94
C VAL A 145 3.38 -12.41 -3.94
N LYS A 146 3.57 -12.84 -2.70
CA LYS A 146 2.70 -12.56 -1.56
C LYS A 146 3.29 -11.44 -0.72
N PHE A 147 2.46 -10.60 -0.15
CA PHE A 147 2.91 -9.50 0.70
C PHE A 147 1.86 -9.08 1.73
N SER A 148 2.31 -8.57 2.87
CA SER A 148 1.44 -8.03 3.92
C SER A 148 1.93 -6.69 4.46
N MET A 149 1.00 -5.92 5.04
CA MET A 149 1.26 -4.73 5.84
C MET A 149 0.33 -4.74 7.06
N THR A 150 0.90 -4.95 8.24
CA THR A 150 0.16 -5.21 9.48
C THR A 150 0.69 -4.34 10.63
N GLN A 151 -0.20 -3.88 11.51
CA GLN A 151 0.16 -3.10 12.70
C GLN A 151 -0.81 -3.35 13.86
N ILE A 152 -0.40 -4.22 14.78
CA ILE A 152 -1.18 -4.58 15.96
C ILE A 152 -0.86 -3.63 17.12
N ASP A 153 -1.83 -2.81 17.52
CA ASP A 153 -1.71 -1.95 18.70
C ASP A 153 -2.98 -1.92 19.55
N CYS A 154 -3.05 -2.80 20.54
CA CYS A 154 -4.16 -2.88 21.48
C CYS A 154 -4.14 -1.76 22.54
N THR A 155 -3.16 -0.84 22.52
CA THR A 155 -2.96 0.15 23.59
C THR A 155 -3.57 1.52 23.29
N HIS A 156 -3.78 1.85 22.01
CA HIS A 156 -4.31 3.15 21.58
C HIS A 156 -5.30 2.97 20.42
N THR A 157 -6.47 3.60 20.54
CA THR A 157 -7.39 3.75 19.41
C THR A 157 -6.85 4.77 18.41
N LYS A 158 -6.81 4.37 17.12
CA LYS A 158 -6.22 5.13 16.02
C LYS A 158 -7.31 5.79 15.18
N GLY A 159 -7.08 7.06 14.84
CA GLY A 159 -8.08 7.89 14.18
C GLY A 159 -8.12 7.80 12.66
N ARG A 160 -9.03 8.60 12.09
CA ARG A 160 -9.50 8.59 10.69
C ARG A 160 -8.38 8.71 9.65
N LYS A 161 -8.45 7.86 8.61
CA LYS A 161 -7.37 7.57 7.68
C LYS A 161 -7.88 7.20 6.28
N LYS A 162 -7.11 7.51 5.24
CA LYS A 162 -7.24 6.82 3.94
C LYS A 162 -6.25 5.65 3.92
N LEU A 163 -6.71 4.40 3.94
CA LEU A 163 -5.82 3.28 3.62
C LEU A 163 -5.94 2.96 2.13
N TYR A 164 -5.34 3.84 1.34
CA TYR A 164 -4.80 3.38 0.08
C TYR A 164 -3.73 2.34 0.37
N ILE A 165 -3.84 1.22 -0.33
CA ILE A 165 -2.68 0.49 -0.76
C ILE A 165 -2.82 0.39 -2.27
N MET A 166 -1.91 1.09 -2.93
CA MET A 166 -1.38 0.58 -4.18
C MET A 166 -0.08 -0.09 -3.78
N SER A 167 0.01 -1.41 -3.94
CA SER A 167 1.32 -1.97 -4.24
C SER A 167 1.72 -1.36 -5.58
N VAL A 168 2.91 -0.79 -5.67
CA VAL A 168 3.52 -0.45 -6.96
C VAL A 168 4.93 -0.99 -6.94
N SER A 169 5.22 -1.96 -7.80
CA SER A 169 6.60 -2.33 -8.08
C SER A 169 7.25 -1.22 -8.91
N SER A 170 8.39 -0.72 -8.43
CA SER A 170 9.29 0.12 -9.21
C SER A 170 10.67 -0.50 -9.15
N MET A 171 11.22 -0.87 -10.30
CA MET A 171 12.40 -1.74 -10.35
C MET A 171 13.70 -0.95 -10.31
N TYR A 172 14.37 -0.97 -9.17
CA TYR A 172 15.77 -0.57 -9.10
C TYR A 172 16.67 -1.71 -9.60
N ARG A 173 16.63 -1.97 -10.91
CA ARG A 173 17.86 -2.31 -11.63
C ARG A 173 18.83 -1.13 -11.45
N THR A 174 19.76 -1.31 -10.52
CA THR A 174 21.12 -0.77 -10.53
C THR A 174 21.87 -1.33 -11.73
#